data_AF-A0A6G1GB98-F1
#
_entry.id   AF-A0A6G1GB98-F1
#
_cell.length_a   1.000
_cell.length_b   1.000
_cell.length_c   1.000
_cell.angle_alpha   90.00
_cell.angle_beta   90.00
_cell.angle_gamma   90.00
#
_symmetry.space_group_name_H-M   'P 1'
#
loop_
_entity.id
_entity.type
_entity.pdbx_description
1 polymer ?
#
loop_
_entity_poly.entity_id
_entity_poly.type
_entity_poly.pdbx_seq_one_letter_code
_entity_poly.pdbx_strand_id
1 'polypeptide(L)'
;PSYDSATRAQALALKLVGISNTEIEFITGIQPRTLNSIYRKAIARGLNPSESKKIFDHHVEDGSRSGRPTKQTEETTSDVLSKVRTDRYGREKTCAQIA
;
A
#
# COMPACT_ATOMS: atom_id res chain seq x y z
N PRO A 1 12.94 1.60 1.39
CA PRO A 1 12.58 3.03 1.23
C PRO A 1 11.20 3.16 0.59
N SER A 2 10.38 4.10 1.08
CA SER A 2 9.11 4.46 0.42
C SER A 2 9.41 5.60 -0.55
N TYR A 3 8.97 5.48 -1.80
CA TYR A 3 9.12 6.51 -2.82
C TYR A 3 7.76 7.15 -3.09
N ASP A 4 7.73 8.47 -3.27
CA ASP A 4 6.53 9.19 -3.65
C ASP A 4 6.05 8.78 -5.06
N SER A 5 4.80 9.11 -5.38
CA SER A 5 4.21 8.72 -6.68
C SER A 5 4.92 9.37 -7.87
N ALA A 6 5.42 10.61 -7.73
CA ALA A 6 6.09 11.31 -8.81
C ALA A 6 7.44 10.66 -9.15
N THR A 7 8.26 10.34 -8.15
CA THR A 7 9.53 9.63 -8.36
C THR A 7 9.33 8.26 -9.02
N ARG A 8 8.28 7.52 -8.62
CA ARG A 8 7.94 6.23 -9.25
C ARG A 8 7.48 6.39 -10.70
N ALA A 9 6.67 7.42 -10.98
CA ALA A 9 6.23 7.74 -12.32
C ALA A 9 7.40 8.13 -13.23
N GLN A 10 8.33 8.94 -12.73
CA GLN A 10 9.54 9.31 -13.44
C GLN A 10 10.40 8.09 -13.77
N ALA A 11 10.63 7.21 -12.80
CA ALA A 11 11.44 6.00 -13.01
C ALA A 11 10.79 5.04 -14.02
N LEU A 12 9.47 4.87 -13.97
CA LEU A 12 8.72 4.12 -14.97
C LEU A 12 8.84 4.74 -16.36
N ALA A 13 8.68 6.06 -16.48
CA ALA A 13 8.76 6.75 -17.76
C ALA A 13 10.13 6.54 -18.41
N LEU A 14 11.21 6.72 -17.65
CA LEU A 14 12.58 6.48 -18.13
C LEU A 14 12.78 5.03 -18.58
N LYS A 15 12.23 4.07 -17.82
CA LYS A 15 12.27 2.65 -18.18
C LYS A 15 11.53 2.35 -19.48
N LEU A 16 10.36 2.94 -19.69
CA LEU A 16 9.56 2.76 -20.91
C LEU A 16 10.22 3.37 -22.16
N VAL A 17 11.04 4.40 -21.98
CA VAL A 17 11.82 5.03 -23.06
C VAL A 17 13.12 4.24 -23.34
N GLY A 18 13.52 3.34 -22.46
CA GLY A 18 14.66 2.43 -22.67
C GLY A 18 15.97 2.89 -22.04
N ILE A 19 15.92 3.83 -21.08
CA ILE A 19 17.09 4.26 -20.32
C ILE A 19 17.62 3.10 -19.46
N SER A 20 18.95 3.04 -19.28
CA SER A 20 19.58 1.97 -18.52
C SER A 20 19.18 2.01 -17.04
N ASN A 21 19.11 0.84 -16.38
CA ASN A 21 18.73 0.80 -14.97
C ASN A 21 19.73 1.55 -14.07
N THR A 22 21.01 1.62 -14.46
CA THR A 22 22.07 2.34 -13.75
C THR A 22 21.86 3.85 -13.80
N GLU A 23 21.47 4.39 -14.96
CA GLU A 23 21.14 5.80 -15.09
C GLU A 23 19.83 6.14 -14.36
N ILE A 24 18.83 5.26 -14.42
CA ILE A 24 17.58 5.46 -13.67
C ILE A 24 17.84 5.50 -12.17
N GLU A 25 18.71 4.62 -11.66
CA GLU A 25 19.12 4.64 -10.26
C GLU A 25 19.85 5.94 -9.90
N PHE A 26 20.76 6.41 -10.76
CA PHE A 26 21.44 7.69 -10.57
C PHE A 26 20.47 8.88 -10.53
N ILE A 27 19.47 8.91 -11.41
CA ILE A 27 18.50 10.02 -11.52
C ILE A 27 17.48 10.00 -10.37
N THR A 28 16.97 8.82 -10.01
CA THR A 28 15.80 8.69 -9.12
C THR A 28 16.14 8.15 -7.73
N GLY A 29 17.35 7.62 -7.53
CA GLY A 29 17.73 6.89 -6.32
C GLY A 29 17.00 5.55 -6.14
N ILE A 30 16.24 5.09 -7.14
CA ILE A 30 15.54 3.81 -7.11
C ILE A 30 16.47 2.71 -7.61
N GLN A 31 16.80 1.78 -6.71
CA GLN A 31 17.59 0.61 -7.06
C GLN A 31 16.90 -0.25 -8.14
N PRO A 32 17.66 -0.89 -9.06
CA PRO A 32 17.11 -1.68 -10.17
C PRO A 32 16.10 -2.75 -9.74
N ARG A 33 16.31 -3.38 -8.57
CA ARG A 33 15.37 -4.35 -8.00
C ARG A 33 14.00 -3.73 -7.70
N THR A 34 14.00 -2.56 -7.09
CA THR A 34 12.77 -1.82 -6.74
C THR A 34 12.09 -1.30 -8.00
N LEU A 35 12.85 -0.77 -8.95
CA LEU A 35 12.36 -0.34 -10.27
C LEU A 35 11.61 -1.48 -10.98
N ASN A 36 12.18 -2.68 -11.01
CA ASN A 36 11.54 -3.86 -11.60
C ASN A 36 10.27 -4.28 -10.85
N SER A 37 10.22 -4.12 -9.52
CA SER A 37 9.01 -4.38 -8.74
C SER A 37 7.89 -3.38 -9.09
N ILE A 38 8.23 -2.09 -9.19
CA ILE A 38 7.29 -1.03 -9.61
C ILE A 38 6.77 -1.33 -11.02
N TYR A 39 7.66 -1.65 -11.95
CA TYR A 39 7.30 -2.00 -13.33
C TYR A 39 6.33 -3.18 -13.41
N ARG A 40 6.59 -4.27 -12.69
CA ARG A 40 5.66 -5.42 -12.63
C ARG A 40 4.30 -5.05 -12.04
N LYS A 41 4.26 -4.21 -11.00
CA LYS A 41 3.00 -3.72 -10.42
C LYS A 41 2.22 -2.86 -11.40
N ALA A 42 2.91 -1.99 -12.14
CA ALA A 42 2.27 -1.16 -13.17
C ALA A 42 1.65 -2.04 -14.27
N ILE A 43 2.36 -3.05 -14.77
CA ILE A 43 1.81 -4.03 -15.72
C ILE A 43 0.60 -4.75 -15.15
N ALA A 44 0.69 -5.24 -13.90
CA ALA A 44 -0.42 -5.92 -13.24
C ALA A 44 -1.67 -5.03 -13.07
N ARG A 45 -1.50 -3.71 -13.12
CA ARG A 45 -2.57 -2.71 -13.06
C ARG A 45 -3.05 -2.23 -14.43
N GLY A 46 -2.57 -2.83 -15.52
CA GLY A 46 -3.04 -2.55 -16.88
C GLY A 46 -2.10 -1.71 -17.74
N LEU A 47 -0.90 -1.36 -17.27
CA LEU A 47 0.09 -0.70 -18.13
C LEU A 47 0.53 -1.64 -19.25
N ASN A 48 0.28 -1.26 -20.50
CA ASN A 48 0.74 -1.97 -21.69
C ASN A 48 1.74 -1.13 -22.50
N PRO A 49 3.06 -1.30 -22.29
CA PRO A 49 4.12 -0.53 -22.95
C PRO A 49 4.13 -0.60 -24.48
N SER A 50 3.57 -1.67 -25.05
CA SER A 50 3.50 -1.88 -26.50
C SER A 50 2.42 -1.04 -27.17
N GLU A 51 1.33 -0.75 -26.45
CA GLU A 51 0.21 0.03 -26.95
C GLU A 51 0.34 1.51 -26.55
N SER A 52 0.71 1.78 -25.29
CA SER A 52 0.86 3.14 -24.79
C SER A 52 1.86 3.21 -23.65
N LYS A 53 2.75 4.21 -23.72
CA LYS A 53 3.69 4.54 -22.64
C LYS A 53 3.11 5.53 -21.62
N LYS A 54 1.81 5.84 -21.72
CA LYS A 54 1.15 6.79 -20.81
C LYS A 54 1.00 6.17 -19.42
N ILE A 55 1.47 6.88 -18.40
CA ILE A 55 1.36 6.48 -17.00
C ILE A 55 0.20 7.26 -16.37
N PHE A 56 -0.66 6.54 -15.65
CA PHE A 56 -1.75 7.11 -14.84
C PHE A 56 -1.44 6.91 -13.35
N ASP A 57 -2.10 7.69 -12.50
CA ASP A 57 -1.86 7.67 -11.05
C ASP A 57 -2.03 6.28 -10.45
N HIS A 58 -3.08 5.55 -10.83
CA HIS A 58 -3.33 4.19 -10.34
C HIS A 58 -2.18 3.21 -10.63
N HIS A 59 -1.37 3.42 -11.68
CA HIS A 59 -0.20 2.57 -11.95
C HIS A 59 0.87 2.72 -10.86
N VAL A 60 1.02 3.92 -10.30
CA VAL A 60 2.09 4.24 -9.34
C VAL A 60 1.63 4.30 -7.91
N GLU A 61 0.34 4.50 -7.62
CA GLU A 61 -0.18 4.57 -6.26
C GLU A 61 0.17 3.35 -5.40
N ASP A 62 0.31 3.56 -4.09
CA ASP A 62 0.42 2.43 -3.17
C ASP A 62 -0.94 1.73 -3.02
N GLY A 63 -0.92 0.40 -3.06
CA GLY A 63 -2.12 -0.36 -2.75
C GLY A 63 -2.54 -0.15 -1.30
N SER A 64 -3.84 -0.21 -1.04
CA SER A 64 -4.38 -0.23 0.33
C SER A 64 -3.66 -1.31 1.12
N ARG A 65 -3.03 -0.93 2.23
CA ARG A 65 -2.41 -1.89 3.14
C ARG A 65 -3.54 -2.62 3.85
N SER A 66 -3.89 -3.81 3.39
CA SER A 66 -4.67 -4.74 4.20
C SER A 66 -3.81 -5.05 5.41
N GLY A 67 -4.10 -4.43 6.55
CA GLY A 67 -3.45 -4.75 7.81
C GLY A 67 -3.62 -6.23 8.15
N ARG A 68 -3.13 -6.64 9.32
CA ARG A 68 -3.40 -8.00 9.79
C ARG A 68 -4.93 -8.19 9.85
N PRO A 69 -5.49 -9.24 9.21
CA PRO A 69 -6.92 -9.53 9.33
C PRO A 69 -7.32 -9.57 10.82
N THR A 70 -8.26 -8.73 11.21
CA THR A 70 -8.79 -8.67 12.58
C THR A 70 -10.05 -9.52 12.68
N LYS A 71 -10.22 -10.22 13.80
CA LYS A 71 -11.49 -10.89 14.13
C LYS A 71 -12.60 -9.90 14.57
N GLN A 72 -12.25 -8.63 14.68
CA GLN A 72 -13.16 -7.56 15.09
C GLN A 72 -14.13 -7.24 13.96
N THR A 73 -15.40 -7.55 14.18
CA THR A 73 -16.56 -7.10 13.40
C THR A 73 -17.16 -5.86 14.06
N GLU A 74 -17.97 -5.10 13.31
CA GLU A 74 -18.71 -3.95 13.87
C GLU A 74 -19.54 -4.36 15.10
N GLU A 75 -20.18 -5.54 15.04
CA GLU A 75 -20.93 -6.12 16.15
C GLU A 75 -20.06 -6.36 17.39
N THR A 76 -18.95 -7.08 17.24
CA THR A 76 -18.06 -7.40 18.38
C THR A 76 -17.40 -6.15 18.97
N THR A 77 -17.09 -5.14 18.15
CA THR A 77 -16.60 -3.85 18.68
C THR A 77 -17.67 -3.08 19.46
N SER A 78 -18.92 -3.09 19.00
CA SER A 78 -20.03 -2.45 19.70
C SER A 78 -20.33 -3.13 21.05
N ASP A 79 -20.28 -4.47 21.08
CA ASP A 79 -20.47 -5.26 22.30
C ASP A 79 -19.39 -4.99 23.33
N VAL A 80 -18.12 -4.99 22.92
CA VAL A 80 -16.99 -4.63 23.79
C VAL A 80 -17.16 -3.21 24.34
N LEU A 81 -17.52 -2.24 23.49
CA LEU A 81 -17.73 -0.86 23.92
C LEU A 81 -18.89 -0.72 24.92
N SER A 82 -19.99 -1.46 24.72
CA SER A 82 -21.14 -1.44 25.63
C SER A 82 -20.78 -2.02 27.01
N LYS A 83 -20.03 -3.14 27.04
CA LYS A 83 -19.57 -3.78 28.27
C LYS A 83 -18.65 -2.88 29.09
N VAL A 84 -17.87 -2.01 28.43
CA VAL A 84 -16.89 -1.12 29.08
C VAL A 84 -17.49 0.24 29.47
N ARG A 85 -18.32 0.86 28.62
CA ARG A 85 -18.80 2.24 28.83
C ARG A 85 -20.00 2.36 29.76
N THR A 86 -20.87 1.35 29.79
CA THR A 86 -22.21 1.48 30.39
C THR A 86 -22.28 0.93 31.81
N ASP A 87 -21.27 0.17 32.25
CA ASP A 87 -21.33 -0.58 33.50
C ASP A 87 -20.56 0.09 34.63
N ARG A 88 -21.21 0.23 35.78
CA ARG A 88 -20.62 0.72 37.04
C ARG A 88 -19.41 -0.13 37.46
N TYR A 89 -19.41 -1.41 37.10
CA TYR A 89 -18.34 -2.38 37.37
C TYR A 89 -17.32 -2.49 36.23
N GLY A 90 -17.32 -1.57 35.26
CA GLY A 90 -16.45 -1.66 34.09
C GLY A 90 -14.95 -1.79 34.41
N ARG A 91 -14.50 -1.29 35.57
CA ARG A 91 -13.11 -1.42 36.06
C ARG A 91 -12.79 -2.77 36.72
N GLU A 92 -13.80 -3.54 37.07
CA GLU A 92 -13.69 -4.84 37.74
C GLU A 92 -13.82 -6.00 36.75
N LYS A 93 -14.25 -5.73 35.51
CA LYS A 93 -14.39 -6.74 34.47
C LYS A 93 -13.03 -7.27 34.02
N THR A 94 -12.91 -8.58 34.02
CA THR A 94 -11.73 -9.27 33.49
C THR A 94 -11.75 -9.32 31.97
N CYS A 95 -10.60 -9.53 31.33
CA CYS A 95 -10.51 -9.65 29.88
C CYS A 95 -11.45 -10.72 29.31
N ALA A 96 -11.68 -11.83 30.04
CA ALA A 96 -12.58 -12.90 29.63
C ALA A 96 -14.07 -12.50 29.62
N GLN A 97 -14.45 -11.48 30.39
CA GLN A 97 -15.82 -10.96 30.44
C GLN A 97 -16.06 -9.89 29.37
N ILE A 98 -14.99 -9.23 28.91
CA ILE A 98 -15.05 -8.16 27.90
C ILE A 98 -14.99 -8.74 26.49
N ALA A 99 -14.04 -9.66 26.24
CA ALA A 99 -13.87 -10.35 24.96
C ALA A 99 -15.09 -11.19 24.56
#